data_AF-A0A5M4ABC6-F1
#
_entry.id   AF-A0A5M4ABC6-F1
#
_cell.length_a   1.000
_cell.length_b   1.000
_cell.length_c   1.000
_cell.angle_alpha   90.00
_cell.angle_beta   90.00
_cell.angle_gamma   90.00
#
_symmetry.space_group_name_H-M   'P 1'
#
loop_
_entity.id
_entity.type
_entity.pdbx_description
1 polymer ?
#
loop_
_entity_poly.entity_id
_entity_poly.type
_entity_poly.pdbx_seq_one_letter_code
_entity_poly.pdbx_strand_id
1 'polypeptide(L)'
;MKKLQELFRGVGFKRVSSVEINPLKSNQHELNGISPFKKLFGVEKKSFKGRFIYLPDDKEQFFEEEGTCTWYDARENHPTRTEFRLFYSCNGIFQRANEDDLLIILWKSDDDLWLILTPKDSTNEQQLIWLFDLHKFNSNYRLGVTNVIRDKDEEFAQNYILEMLGIELVIPNEQLLNEMLLKFGSHFPPTAVFSDYARKTLENIPVFEDPDEALLVSFKREEYLFKLLERFFVSKKLQQGFGNDGLDVDQFINYSLSVHNRRKSRAGYSLENHLEYIFLSHKILFSRGALTERKSKPDFLFPGIEYYRDSLFDPTFLKMLGSKTTAKDRWRQVLSEADRISYKHLITLEPSISVMQTNEMKAHNVKLVVPTKIKTTYTPEQQKDILSFSDFLEIMKSNQEKIGIMP
;
A
#
# COMPACT_ATOMS: atom_id res chain seq x y z
N MET A 1 13.95 4.19 -12.32
CA MET A 1 12.60 4.08 -11.74
C MET A 1 11.61 4.45 -12.83
N LYS A 2 10.47 3.78 -12.96
CA LYS A 2 9.48 4.14 -13.98
C LYS A 2 8.63 5.30 -13.49
N LYS A 3 8.60 6.39 -14.24
CA LYS A 3 7.76 7.56 -13.93
C LYS A 3 6.29 7.27 -14.25
N LEU A 4 5.34 7.88 -13.55
CA LEU A 4 3.91 7.70 -13.84
C LEU A 4 3.56 8.07 -15.28
N GLN A 5 4.15 9.14 -15.80
CA GLN A 5 4.01 9.57 -17.20
C GLN A 5 4.60 8.60 -18.23
N GLU A 6 5.52 7.72 -17.81
CA GLU A 6 6.06 6.64 -18.66
C GLU A 6 5.18 5.40 -18.61
N LEU A 7 4.37 5.24 -17.55
CA LEU A 7 3.46 4.12 -17.36
C LEU A 7 2.11 4.33 -18.03
N PHE A 8 1.62 5.57 -18.02
CA PHE A 8 0.29 5.93 -18.49
C PHE A 8 0.32 7.20 -19.33
N ARG A 9 -0.45 7.22 -20.41
CA ARG A 9 -0.64 8.36 -21.31
C ARG A 9 -1.77 9.28 -20.88
N GLY A 10 -2.71 8.75 -20.11
CA GLY A 10 -3.84 9.49 -19.59
C GLY A 10 -4.68 8.69 -18.63
N VAL A 11 -5.44 9.40 -17.81
CA VAL A 11 -6.37 8.86 -16.83
C VAL A 11 -7.72 9.48 -17.06
N GLY A 12 -8.74 8.63 -17.15
CA GLY A 12 -10.13 9.01 -17.02
C GLY A 12 -10.70 8.41 -15.74
N PHE A 13 -11.70 9.05 -15.16
CA PHE A 13 -12.39 8.48 -14.01
C PHE A 13 -13.87 8.86 -14.04
N LYS A 14 -14.69 8.02 -13.42
CA LYS A 14 -16.13 8.18 -13.34
C LYS A 14 -16.69 7.49 -12.08
N ARG A 15 -17.72 8.08 -11.48
CA ARG A 15 -18.60 7.39 -10.53
C ARG A 15 -19.60 6.53 -11.30
N VAL A 16 -19.56 5.21 -11.11
CA VAL A 16 -20.47 4.31 -11.84
C VAL A 16 -21.91 4.54 -11.39
N SER A 17 -22.82 4.59 -12.36
CA SER A 17 -24.25 4.77 -12.12
C SER A 17 -24.98 3.44 -12.10
N SER A 18 -26.18 3.39 -11.51
CA SER A 18 -27.00 2.18 -11.51
C SER A 18 -27.31 1.61 -12.91
N VAL A 19 -27.26 2.41 -13.97
CA VAL A 19 -27.43 1.94 -15.37
C VAL A 19 -26.25 1.09 -15.84
N GLU A 20 -25.06 1.30 -15.29
CA GLU A 20 -23.83 0.59 -15.68
C GLU A 20 -23.63 -0.71 -14.90
N ILE A 21 -24.27 -0.83 -13.73
CA ILE A 21 -24.04 -1.94 -12.78
C ILE A 21 -25.29 -2.79 -12.49
N ASN A 22 -26.49 -2.37 -12.89
CA ASN A 22 -27.71 -3.16 -12.71
C ASN A 22 -28.18 -3.84 -14.03
N PRO A 23 -28.17 -5.19 -14.11
CA PRO A 23 -28.56 -5.91 -15.32
C PRO A 23 -30.06 -5.80 -15.63
N LEU A 24 -30.87 -5.43 -14.63
CA LEU A 24 -32.29 -5.16 -14.82
C LEU A 24 -32.55 -3.78 -15.45
N LYS A 25 -31.54 -2.91 -15.51
CA LYS A 25 -31.66 -1.54 -16.06
C LYS A 25 -31.01 -1.36 -17.43
N SER A 26 -30.05 -2.21 -17.81
CA SER A 26 -29.27 -2.10 -19.05
C SER A 26 -28.61 -3.43 -19.39
N ASN A 27 -28.20 -3.61 -20.64
CA ASN A 27 -27.43 -4.77 -21.08
C ASN A 27 -25.96 -4.76 -20.60
N GLN A 28 -25.52 -3.73 -19.87
CA GLN A 28 -24.23 -3.67 -19.14
C GLN A 28 -22.95 -4.00 -19.93
N HIS A 29 -22.80 -3.38 -21.11
CA HIS A 29 -21.58 -3.53 -21.92
C HIS A 29 -21.00 -2.19 -22.37
N GLU A 30 -21.53 -1.07 -21.87
CA GLU A 30 -21.15 0.26 -22.33
C GLU A 30 -21.10 1.26 -21.18
N LEU A 31 -20.03 2.07 -21.16
CA LEU A 31 -19.97 3.28 -20.34
C LEU A 31 -20.57 4.46 -21.11
N ASN A 32 -21.53 5.12 -20.47
CA ASN A 32 -22.29 6.23 -21.05
C ASN A 32 -21.89 7.56 -20.44
N GLY A 33 -22.21 8.67 -21.11
CA GLY A 33 -21.96 10.02 -20.56
C GLY A 33 -20.48 10.35 -20.34
N ILE A 34 -19.58 9.65 -21.03
CA ILE A 34 -18.13 9.83 -20.93
C ILE A 34 -17.56 10.67 -22.07
N SER A 35 -18.35 11.59 -22.64
CA SER A 35 -17.90 12.53 -23.69
C SER A 35 -16.56 13.23 -23.42
N PRO A 36 -16.18 13.59 -22.16
CA PRO A 36 -14.85 14.12 -21.87
C PRO A 36 -13.68 13.22 -22.33
N PHE A 37 -13.87 11.90 -22.41
CA PHE A 37 -12.86 10.93 -22.84
C PHE A 37 -12.40 11.12 -24.29
N LYS A 38 -13.12 11.91 -25.10
CA LYS A 38 -12.59 12.41 -26.39
C LYS A 38 -11.24 13.11 -26.24
N LYS A 39 -10.96 13.75 -25.10
CA LYS A 39 -9.65 14.39 -24.83
C LYS A 39 -8.51 13.38 -24.68
N LEU A 40 -8.83 12.13 -24.32
CA LEU A 40 -7.85 11.04 -24.22
C LEU A 40 -7.76 10.31 -25.56
N PHE A 41 -8.88 9.81 -26.07
CA PHE A 41 -8.87 8.87 -27.19
C PHE A 41 -9.05 9.53 -28.56
N GLY A 42 -9.47 10.79 -28.61
CA GLY A 42 -9.87 11.47 -29.84
C GLY A 42 -11.29 11.10 -30.27
N VAL A 43 -11.57 11.31 -31.55
CA VAL A 43 -12.91 11.09 -32.17
C VAL A 43 -12.98 9.83 -33.02
N GLU A 44 -11.84 9.21 -33.32
CA GLU A 44 -11.78 7.99 -34.12
C GLU A 44 -12.13 6.76 -33.28
N LYS A 45 -12.70 5.75 -33.95
CA LYS A 45 -12.96 4.45 -33.33
C LYS A 45 -11.64 3.78 -32.96
N LYS A 46 -11.51 3.34 -31.71
CA LYS A 46 -10.30 2.66 -31.20
C LYS A 46 -10.66 1.40 -30.44
N SER A 47 -9.85 0.36 -30.58
CA SER A 47 -9.99 -0.89 -29.84
C SER A 47 -8.76 -1.11 -28.98
N PHE A 48 -8.97 -1.58 -27.76
CA PHE A 48 -7.93 -1.81 -26.76
C PHE A 48 -8.07 -3.23 -26.21
N LYS A 49 -6.94 -3.83 -25.84
CA LYS A 49 -6.89 -4.90 -24.85
C LYS A 49 -7.26 -4.30 -23.50
N GLY A 50 -8.24 -4.90 -22.85
CA GLY A 50 -8.77 -4.46 -21.57
C GLY A 50 -8.25 -5.33 -20.44
N ARG A 51 -7.70 -4.69 -19.39
CA ARG A 51 -7.46 -5.32 -18.08
C ARG A 51 -8.46 -4.76 -17.09
N PHE A 52 -9.34 -5.59 -16.56
CA PHE A 52 -10.43 -5.19 -15.68
C PHE A 52 -10.12 -5.64 -14.27
N ILE A 53 -10.07 -4.70 -13.33
CA ILE A 53 -9.66 -4.94 -11.95
C ILE A 53 -10.75 -4.41 -11.01
N TYR A 54 -11.30 -5.27 -10.17
CA TYR A 54 -12.07 -4.87 -9.00
C TYR A 54 -11.13 -4.89 -7.79
N LEU A 55 -10.93 -3.71 -7.18
CA LEU A 55 -9.91 -3.47 -6.16
C LEU A 55 -10.53 -3.01 -4.82
N PRO A 56 -11.20 -3.92 -4.07
CA PRO A 56 -11.71 -3.63 -2.73
C PRO A 56 -10.61 -3.70 -1.66
N ASP A 57 -10.86 -3.11 -0.49
CA ASP A 57 -9.90 -3.14 0.63
C ASP A 57 -9.61 -4.57 1.10
N ASP A 58 -10.65 -5.43 1.07
CA ASP A 58 -10.59 -6.87 1.31
C ASP A 58 -9.96 -7.61 0.13
N LYS A 59 -8.77 -8.18 0.35
CA LYS A 59 -8.01 -8.88 -0.70
C LYS A 59 -8.66 -10.17 -1.17
N GLU A 60 -9.54 -10.79 -0.38
CA GLU A 60 -10.24 -12.02 -0.80
C GLU A 60 -11.31 -11.74 -1.86
N GLN A 61 -11.77 -10.49 -1.93
CA GLN A 61 -12.75 -10.03 -2.93
C GLN A 61 -12.08 -9.45 -4.18
N PHE A 62 -10.75 -9.36 -4.22
CA PHE A 62 -10.03 -8.92 -5.41
C PHE A 62 -10.41 -9.78 -6.60
N PHE A 63 -10.68 -9.13 -7.73
CA PHE A 63 -11.05 -9.83 -8.96
C PHE A 63 -10.38 -9.14 -10.15
N GLU A 64 -9.85 -9.95 -11.06
CA GLU A 64 -9.22 -9.48 -12.28
C GLU A 64 -9.65 -10.37 -13.45
N GLU A 65 -9.92 -9.74 -14.59
CA GLU A 65 -10.20 -10.42 -15.85
C GLU A 65 -9.61 -9.65 -17.03
N GLU A 66 -9.33 -10.36 -18.12
CA GLU A 66 -8.90 -9.77 -19.39
C GLU A 66 -10.08 -9.71 -20.36
N GLY A 67 -10.05 -8.73 -21.25
CA GLY A 67 -11.08 -8.54 -22.26
C GLY A 67 -10.67 -7.52 -23.32
N THR A 68 -11.66 -6.88 -23.92
CA THR A 68 -11.48 -5.82 -24.91
C THR A 68 -12.34 -4.61 -24.58
N CYS A 69 -11.87 -3.45 -24.99
CA CYS A 69 -12.64 -2.22 -24.95
C CYS A 69 -12.68 -1.57 -26.32
N THR A 70 -13.81 -0.97 -26.70
CA THR A 70 -13.95 -0.23 -27.96
C THR A 70 -14.51 1.15 -27.69
N TRP A 71 -13.74 2.19 -28.01
CA TRP A 71 -14.17 3.57 -28.03
C TRP A 71 -14.77 3.90 -29.39
N TYR A 72 -15.98 4.43 -29.44
CA TYR A 72 -16.69 4.74 -30.69
C TYR A 72 -17.79 5.79 -30.47
N ASP A 73 -18.26 6.36 -31.57
CA ASP A 73 -19.47 7.17 -31.60
C ASP A 73 -20.68 6.27 -31.87
N ALA A 74 -21.54 6.06 -30.86
CA ALA A 74 -22.76 5.26 -31.00
C ALA A 74 -23.80 5.91 -31.94
N ARG A 75 -23.55 7.14 -32.39
CA ARG A 75 -24.37 7.90 -33.33
C ARG A 75 -23.59 8.28 -34.60
N GLU A 76 -22.55 7.53 -34.97
CA GLU A 76 -21.72 7.81 -36.16
C GLU A 76 -22.52 8.03 -37.46
N ASN A 77 -23.66 7.35 -37.62
CA ASN A 77 -24.54 7.47 -38.78
C ASN A 77 -25.63 8.56 -38.64
N HIS A 78 -25.67 9.27 -37.52
CA HIS A 78 -26.66 10.34 -37.29
C HIS A 78 -26.13 11.68 -37.83
N PRO A 79 -26.94 12.47 -38.57
CA PRO A 79 -26.45 13.64 -39.31
C PRO A 79 -25.84 14.76 -38.45
N THR A 80 -26.27 14.90 -37.18
CA THR A 80 -25.85 16.03 -36.31
C THR A 80 -25.52 15.65 -34.87
N ARG A 81 -25.81 14.43 -34.43
CA ARG A 81 -25.68 14.03 -33.02
C ARG A 81 -24.51 13.09 -32.88
N THR A 82 -23.67 13.33 -31.89
CA THR A 82 -22.58 12.43 -31.51
C THR A 82 -22.80 11.95 -30.09
N GLU A 83 -22.54 10.67 -29.83
CA GLU A 83 -22.69 10.06 -28.52
C GLU A 83 -21.59 9.04 -28.32
N PHE A 84 -20.49 9.49 -27.73
CA PHE A 84 -19.32 8.63 -27.56
C PHE A 84 -19.48 7.73 -26.34
N ARG A 85 -19.19 6.45 -26.56
CA ARG A 85 -19.32 5.38 -25.57
C ARG A 85 -18.06 4.51 -25.58
N LEU A 86 -17.82 3.86 -24.45
CA LEU A 86 -16.78 2.84 -24.32
C LEU A 86 -17.47 1.50 -24.11
N PHE A 87 -17.48 0.68 -25.15
CA PHE A 87 -17.90 -0.71 -25.06
C PHE A 87 -16.84 -1.53 -24.33
N TYR A 88 -17.26 -2.52 -23.56
CA TYR A 88 -16.40 -3.49 -22.90
C TYR A 88 -16.97 -4.91 -23.00
N SER A 89 -16.10 -5.88 -23.28
CA SER A 89 -16.52 -7.28 -23.48
C SER A 89 -16.82 -8.04 -22.19
N CYS A 90 -16.28 -7.59 -21.06
CA CYS A 90 -16.36 -8.29 -19.78
C CYS A 90 -17.05 -7.41 -18.73
N ASN A 91 -17.90 -8.03 -17.90
CA ASN A 91 -18.72 -7.32 -16.91
C ASN A 91 -18.48 -7.79 -15.47
N GLY A 92 -17.48 -8.64 -15.21
CA GLY A 92 -17.23 -9.21 -13.90
C GLY A 92 -16.94 -8.16 -12.84
N ILE A 93 -16.19 -7.11 -13.17
CA ILE A 93 -15.94 -6.00 -12.23
C ILE A 93 -17.20 -5.16 -11.95
N PHE A 94 -18.11 -5.01 -12.93
CA PHE A 94 -19.33 -4.22 -12.79
C PHE A 94 -20.42 -4.96 -12.01
N GLN A 95 -20.45 -6.29 -12.10
CA GLN A 95 -21.33 -7.14 -11.27
C GLN A 95 -20.98 -7.08 -9.78
N ARG A 96 -19.76 -6.66 -9.44
CA ARG A 96 -19.26 -6.50 -8.06
C ARG A 96 -19.36 -5.06 -7.56
N ALA A 97 -19.72 -4.13 -8.43
CA ALA A 97 -19.74 -2.71 -8.14
C ALA A 97 -21.06 -2.30 -7.49
N ASN A 98 -20.97 -1.30 -6.61
CA ASN A 98 -22.12 -0.56 -6.10
C ASN A 98 -22.25 0.80 -6.81
N GLU A 99 -23.43 1.40 -6.69
CA GLU A 99 -23.65 2.75 -7.23
C GLU A 99 -22.73 3.74 -6.52
N ASP A 100 -22.19 4.70 -7.28
CA ASP A 100 -21.15 5.63 -6.87
C ASP A 100 -19.78 5.01 -6.54
N ASP A 101 -19.50 3.74 -6.85
CA ASP A 101 -18.11 3.24 -6.82
C ASP A 101 -17.24 4.00 -7.85
N LEU A 102 -15.95 4.14 -7.56
CA LEU A 102 -15.02 4.87 -8.42
C LEU A 102 -14.46 3.92 -9.49
N LEU A 103 -14.74 4.23 -10.75
CA LEU A 103 -14.08 3.62 -11.90
C LEU A 103 -12.97 4.54 -12.39
N ILE A 104 -11.75 4.01 -12.49
CA ILE A 104 -10.59 4.65 -13.11
C ILE A 104 -10.23 3.89 -14.38
N ILE A 105 -9.95 4.65 -15.43
CA ILE A 105 -9.57 4.15 -16.74
C ILE A 105 -8.17 4.68 -17.04
N LEU A 106 -7.18 3.79 -16.99
CA LEU A 106 -5.78 4.12 -17.26
C LEU A 106 -5.43 3.74 -18.69
N TRP A 107 -5.13 4.75 -19.51
CA TRP A 107 -4.64 4.55 -20.87
C TRP A 107 -3.14 4.27 -20.81
N LYS A 108 -2.78 2.99 -20.84
CA LYS A 108 -1.41 2.54 -20.60
C LYS A 108 -0.53 2.68 -21.84
N SER A 109 -1.04 2.24 -22.98
CA SER A 109 -0.38 2.27 -24.30
C SER A 109 -1.45 2.41 -25.38
N ASP A 110 -1.07 2.62 -26.64
CA ASP A 110 -2.04 2.77 -27.75
C ASP A 110 -3.09 1.66 -27.79
N ASP A 111 -2.69 0.44 -27.43
CA ASP A 111 -3.54 -0.75 -27.50
C ASP A 111 -3.97 -1.30 -26.13
N ASP A 112 -3.57 -0.70 -25.00
CA ASP A 112 -3.86 -1.25 -23.66
C ASP A 112 -4.61 -0.25 -22.78
N LEU A 113 -5.72 -0.71 -22.20
CA LEU A 113 -6.58 0.05 -21.31
C LEU A 113 -6.85 -0.72 -20.03
N TRP A 114 -6.60 -0.11 -18.88
CA TRP A 114 -6.93 -0.71 -17.58
C TRP A 114 -8.17 -0.04 -17.01
N LEU A 115 -9.14 -0.85 -16.59
CA LEU A 115 -10.36 -0.40 -15.91
C LEU A 115 -10.30 -0.89 -14.47
N ILE A 116 -10.11 0.02 -13.54
CA ILE A 116 -9.97 -0.27 -12.12
C ILE A 116 -11.20 0.28 -11.40
N LEU A 117 -11.99 -0.59 -10.79
CA LEU A 117 -13.17 -0.25 -10.02
C LEU A 117 -12.89 -0.47 -8.54
N THR A 118 -13.12 0.54 -7.72
CA THR A 118 -12.87 0.49 -6.27
C THR A 118 -14.10 0.97 -5.50
N PRO A 119 -14.46 0.30 -4.38
CA PRO A 119 -15.61 0.68 -3.57
C PRO A 119 -15.52 2.13 -3.08
N LYS A 120 -16.66 2.82 -3.05
CA LYS A 120 -16.75 4.16 -2.47
C LYS A 120 -16.30 4.17 -1.01
N ASP A 121 -15.61 5.24 -0.62
CA ASP A 121 -15.09 5.52 0.73
C ASP A 121 -14.05 4.50 1.25
N SER A 122 -13.50 3.66 0.35
CA SER A 122 -12.47 2.67 0.68
C SER A 122 -11.05 3.26 0.72
N THR A 123 -10.12 2.54 1.34
CA THR A 123 -8.70 2.89 1.35
C THR A 123 -8.12 2.91 -0.06
N ASN A 124 -8.39 1.88 -0.86
CA ASN A 124 -7.89 1.82 -2.23
C ASN A 124 -8.43 2.98 -3.09
N GLU A 125 -9.68 3.41 -2.84
CA GLU A 125 -10.23 4.61 -3.48
C GLU A 125 -9.44 5.87 -3.11
N GLN A 126 -9.20 6.11 -1.82
CA GLN A 126 -8.45 7.28 -1.37
C GLN A 126 -7.03 7.30 -1.94
N GLN A 127 -6.37 6.14 -1.98
CA GLN A 127 -5.05 5.97 -2.58
C GLN A 127 -5.05 6.35 -4.07
N LEU A 128 -6.04 5.87 -4.85
CA LEU A 128 -6.10 6.18 -6.27
C LEU A 128 -6.48 7.64 -6.55
N ILE A 129 -7.35 8.23 -5.72
CA ILE A 129 -7.66 9.68 -5.77
C ILE A 129 -6.39 10.49 -5.53
N TRP A 130 -5.58 10.12 -4.55
CA TRP A 130 -4.30 10.76 -4.26
C TRP A 130 -3.32 10.58 -5.42
N LEU A 131 -3.09 9.34 -5.89
CA LEU A 131 -2.12 9.00 -6.93
C LEU A 131 -2.37 9.79 -8.23
N PHE A 132 -3.62 9.96 -8.63
CA PHE A 132 -3.97 10.63 -9.89
C PHE A 132 -4.47 12.06 -9.72
N ASP A 133 -4.36 12.65 -8.53
CA ASP A 133 -4.81 14.02 -8.24
C ASP A 133 -6.30 14.27 -8.59
N LEU A 134 -7.16 13.27 -8.36
CA LEU A 134 -8.56 13.37 -8.78
C LEU A 134 -9.33 14.48 -8.04
N HIS A 135 -8.81 14.91 -6.88
CA HIS A 135 -9.30 16.05 -6.12
C HIS A 135 -9.28 17.39 -6.89
N LYS A 136 -8.44 17.52 -7.93
CA LYS A 136 -8.30 18.76 -8.72
C LYS A 136 -9.45 18.98 -9.71
N PHE A 137 -10.30 17.98 -9.98
CA PHE A 137 -11.33 18.07 -11.01
C PHE A 137 -12.68 18.54 -10.48
N ASN A 138 -13.21 17.89 -9.45
CA ASN A 138 -14.43 18.27 -8.74
C ASN A 138 -14.52 17.52 -7.41
N SER A 139 -15.21 18.10 -6.42
CA SER A 139 -15.34 17.54 -5.07
C SER A 139 -16.04 16.16 -5.02
N ASN A 140 -16.81 15.82 -6.05
CA ASN A 140 -17.68 14.64 -6.05
C ASN A 140 -17.11 13.49 -6.90
N TYR A 141 -15.94 13.70 -7.50
CA TYR A 141 -15.23 12.80 -8.42
C TYR A 141 -16.12 12.16 -9.50
N ARG A 142 -17.18 12.84 -9.94
CA ARG A 142 -18.23 12.20 -10.78
C ARG A 142 -17.73 11.79 -12.16
N LEU A 143 -16.94 12.65 -12.79
CA LEU A 143 -16.37 12.42 -14.12
C LEU A 143 -15.20 13.38 -14.35
N GLY A 144 -14.12 12.88 -14.93
CA GLY A 144 -13.01 13.72 -15.37
C GLY A 144 -11.97 12.95 -16.17
N VAL A 145 -11.09 13.68 -16.83
CA VAL A 145 -10.00 13.14 -17.65
C VAL A 145 -8.78 14.05 -17.60
N THR A 146 -7.60 13.46 -17.67
CA THR A 146 -6.32 14.18 -17.82
C THR A 146 -5.31 13.34 -18.58
N ASN A 147 -4.54 14.01 -19.44
CA ASN A 147 -3.32 13.50 -20.05
C ASN A 147 -2.07 14.05 -19.35
N VAL A 148 -2.24 14.94 -18.37
CA VAL A 148 -1.16 15.46 -17.54
C VAL A 148 -1.08 14.59 -16.29
N ILE A 149 -0.16 13.64 -16.32
CA ILE A 149 0.17 12.77 -15.19
C ILE A 149 1.55 13.19 -14.70
N ARG A 150 1.66 13.46 -13.40
CA ARG A 150 2.92 13.88 -12.77
C ARG A 150 3.29 12.86 -11.72
N ASP A 151 4.59 12.62 -11.60
CA ASP A 151 5.12 11.92 -10.44
C ASP A 151 4.76 12.70 -9.16
N LYS A 152 4.61 11.95 -8.08
CA LYS A 152 4.43 12.48 -6.74
C LYS A 152 5.78 12.78 -6.12
N ASP A 153 5.83 13.87 -5.37
CA ASP A 153 6.98 14.16 -4.51
C ASP A 153 7.18 13.03 -3.49
N GLU A 154 6.08 12.44 -3.02
CA GLU A 154 6.10 11.27 -2.13
C GLU A 154 6.23 9.96 -2.91
N GLU A 155 7.46 9.65 -3.30
CA GLU A 155 7.80 8.47 -4.11
C GLU A 155 7.47 7.15 -3.39
N PHE A 156 7.57 7.08 -2.05
CA PHE A 156 7.22 5.87 -1.30
C PHE A 156 5.75 5.49 -1.51
N ALA A 157 4.85 6.44 -1.28
CA ALA A 157 3.42 6.21 -1.42
C ALA A 157 3.02 5.93 -2.88
N GLN A 158 3.64 6.63 -3.85
CA GLN A 158 3.43 6.34 -5.27
C GLN A 158 3.78 4.88 -5.59
N ASN A 159 4.95 4.42 -5.19
CA ASN A 159 5.40 3.06 -5.49
C ASN A 159 4.53 2.01 -4.79
N TYR A 160 4.14 2.25 -3.53
CA TYR A 160 3.22 1.39 -2.80
C TYR A 160 1.90 1.16 -3.57
N ILE A 161 1.30 2.24 -4.09
CA ILE A 161 0.00 2.17 -4.80
C ILE A 161 0.18 1.52 -6.17
N LEU A 162 1.28 1.79 -6.87
CA LEU A 162 1.58 1.14 -8.15
C LEU A 162 1.80 -0.37 -8.00
N GLU A 163 2.49 -0.81 -6.95
CA GLU A 163 2.66 -2.22 -6.67
C GLU A 163 1.35 -2.92 -6.32
N MET A 164 0.44 -2.23 -5.61
CA MET A 164 -0.93 -2.72 -5.39
C MET A 164 -1.69 -2.92 -6.71
N LEU A 165 -1.43 -2.10 -7.74
CA LEU A 165 -1.99 -2.27 -9.08
C LEU A 165 -1.30 -3.39 -9.90
N GLY A 166 -0.34 -4.10 -9.30
CA GLY A 166 0.43 -5.16 -9.94
C GLY A 166 1.53 -4.65 -10.88
N ILE A 167 1.97 -3.39 -10.73
CA ILE A 167 3.04 -2.83 -11.54
C ILE A 167 4.37 -3.12 -10.87
N GLU A 168 5.19 -3.96 -11.51
CA GLU A 168 6.53 -4.29 -11.01
C GLU A 168 7.49 -3.11 -11.25
N LEU A 169 8.03 -2.55 -10.17
CA LEU A 169 8.94 -1.40 -10.19
C LEU A 169 10.42 -1.77 -9.97
N VAL A 170 10.73 -3.06 -9.80
CA VAL A 170 12.07 -3.52 -9.47
C VAL A 170 13.01 -3.36 -10.65
N ILE A 171 14.08 -2.59 -10.46
CA ILE A 171 15.15 -2.43 -11.44
C ILE A 171 16.22 -3.48 -11.15
N PRO A 172 16.53 -4.37 -12.10
CA PRO A 172 17.63 -5.33 -11.94
C PRO A 172 18.95 -4.63 -11.62
N ASN A 173 19.74 -5.21 -10.73
CA ASN A 173 21.09 -4.76 -10.42
C ASN A 173 21.96 -5.97 -10.12
N GLU A 174 22.77 -6.37 -11.10
CA GLU A 174 23.60 -7.57 -11.02
C GLU A 174 24.72 -7.43 -10.00
N GLN A 175 25.29 -6.22 -9.84
CA GLN A 175 26.36 -6.00 -8.88
C GLN A 175 25.87 -6.24 -7.45
N LEU A 176 24.78 -5.58 -7.05
CA LEU A 176 24.21 -5.77 -5.71
C LEU A 176 23.74 -7.21 -5.49
N LEU A 177 23.18 -7.84 -6.51
CA LEU A 177 22.81 -9.25 -6.43
C LEU A 177 24.04 -10.14 -6.19
N ASN A 178 25.12 -9.94 -6.92
CA ASN A 178 26.36 -10.70 -6.76
C ASN A 178 26.98 -10.48 -5.37
N GLU A 179 27.00 -9.24 -4.88
CA GLU A 179 27.44 -8.92 -3.51
C GLU A 179 26.61 -9.66 -2.45
N MET A 180 25.27 -9.69 -2.60
CA MET A 180 24.39 -10.44 -1.70
C MET A 180 24.63 -11.95 -1.78
N LEU A 181 24.83 -12.51 -2.98
CA LEU A 181 25.10 -13.94 -3.15
C LEU A 181 26.46 -14.35 -2.60
N LEU A 182 27.49 -13.49 -2.71
CA LEU A 182 28.78 -13.72 -2.06
C LEU A 182 28.66 -13.71 -0.53
N LYS A 183 27.81 -12.84 0.03
CA LYS A 183 27.66 -12.69 1.47
C LYS A 183 26.76 -13.75 2.12
N PHE A 184 25.64 -14.09 1.48
CA PHE A 184 24.60 -14.94 2.07
C PHE A 184 24.47 -16.32 1.40
N GLY A 185 25.18 -16.54 0.29
CA GLY A 185 25.06 -17.75 -0.50
C GLY A 185 23.70 -17.90 -1.16
N SER A 186 23.25 -19.15 -1.35
CA SER A 186 21.97 -19.47 -2.01
C SER A 186 20.77 -19.50 -1.06
N HIS A 187 20.80 -18.76 0.05
CA HIS A 187 19.73 -18.74 1.03
C HIS A 187 19.42 -17.32 1.51
N PHE A 188 18.19 -17.15 2.00
CA PHE A 188 17.78 -15.91 2.64
C PHE A 188 18.32 -15.85 4.08
N PRO A 189 19.10 -14.82 4.46
CA PRO A 189 19.61 -14.68 5.83
C PRO A 189 18.48 -14.28 6.79
N PRO A 190 18.63 -14.46 8.12
CA PRO A 190 17.63 -14.00 9.09
C PRO A 190 17.25 -12.52 8.88
N THR A 191 15.98 -12.15 9.09
CA THR A 191 15.48 -10.80 8.75
C THR A 191 16.29 -9.69 9.42
N ALA A 192 16.65 -9.84 10.70
CA ALA A 192 17.48 -8.85 11.40
C ALA A 192 18.86 -8.63 10.76
N VAL A 193 19.51 -9.72 10.29
CA VAL A 193 20.79 -9.66 9.57
C VAL A 193 20.61 -8.97 8.21
N PHE A 194 19.48 -9.21 7.55
CA PHE A 194 19.17 -8.58 6.27
C PHE A 194 18.86 -7.08 6.43
N SER A 195 18.09 -6.69 7.44
CA SER A 195 17.81 -5.28 7.77
C SER A 195 19.09 -4.51 8.10
N ASP A 196 20.00 -5.11 8.86
CA ASP A 196 21.32 -4.52 9.14
C ASP A 196 22.16 -4.37 7.87
N TYR A 197 22.22 -5.41 7.03
CA TYR A 197 22.91 -5.34 5.75
C TYR A 197 22.33 -4.24 4.86
N ALA A 198 21.00 -4.14 4.73
CA ALA A 198 20.35 -3.14 3.92
C ALA A 198 20.77 -1.72 4.34
N ARG A 199 20.76 -1.43 5.64
CA ARG A 199 21.25 -0.15 6.18
C ARG A 199 22.72 0.11 5.85
N LYS A 200 23.58 -0.91 5.97
CA LYS A 200 25.02 -0.80 5.63
C LYS A 200 25.31 -0.56 4.17
N THR A 201 24.34 -0.79 3.28
CA THR A 201 24.47 -0.45 1.86
C THR A 201 24.05 0.99 1.53
N LEU A 202 23.58 1.76 2.51
CA LEU A 202 23.28 3.17 2.38
C LEU A 202 24.48 3.99 2.87
N GLU A 203 24.83 5.06 2.16
CA GLU A 203 25.97 5.92 2.52
C GLU A 203 25.65 6.80 3.73
N ASN A 204 24.42 7.32 3.83
CA ASN A 204 23.98 8.14 4.94
C ASN A 204 22.52 7.82 5.30
N ILE A 205 22.25 7.69 6.59
CA ILE A 205 20.90 7.50 7.13
C ILE A 205 20.70 8.62 8.17
N PRO A 206 19.71 9.52 7.99
CA PRO A 206 19.52 10.69 8.85
C PRO A 206 18.83 10.32 10.17
N VAL A 207 19.38 9.34 10.90
CA VAL A 207 18.71 8.73 12.06
C VAL A 207 18.38 9.77 13.13
N PHE A 208 19.23 10.78 13.33
CA PHE A 208 19.04 11.79 14.37
C PHE A 208 18.31 13.03 13.86
N GLU A 209 18.57 13.42 12.62
CA GLU A 209 18.06 14.64 12.00
C GLU A 209 16.62 14.47 11.49
N ASP A 210 16.31 13.31 10.91
CA ASP A 210 15.00 12.99 10.35
C ASP A 210 14.69 11.47 10.53
N PRO A 211 14.20 11.08 11.71
CA PRO A 211 13.85 9.69 12.00
C PRO A 211 12.76 9.13 11.07
N ASP A 212 11.87 9.98 10.57
CA ASP A 212 10.83 9.60 9.61
C ASP A 212 11.49 9.17 8.29
N GLU A 213 12.39 9.98 7.76
CA GLU A 213 13.14 9.64 6.55
C GLU A 213 14.06 8.43 6.77
N ALA A 214 14.76 8.36 7.90
CA ALA A 214 15.61 7.23 8.25
C ALA A 214 14.85 5.89 8.20
N LEU A 215 13.61 5.87 8.67
CA LEU A 215 12.73 4.69 8.59
C LEU A 215 12.38 4.35 7.14
N LEU A 216 11.95 5.33 6.35
CA LEU A 216 11.51 5.14 4.97
C LEU A 216 12.65 4.68 4.05
N VAL A 217 13.82 5.32 4.10
CA VAL A 217 14.96 4.97 3.23
C VAL A 217 15.49 3.59 3.57
N SER A 218 15.53 3.24 4.86
CA SER A 218 16.01 1.93 5.31
C SER A 218 15.06 0.81 4.87
N PHE A 219 13.74 1.01 5.06
CA PHE A 219 12.73 0.03 4.66
C PHE A 219 12.69 -0.15 3.14
N LYS A 220 12.69 0.94 2.37
CA LYS A 220 12.78 0.90 0.90
C LYS A 220 14.00 0.14 0.41
N ARG A 221 15.15 0.38 1.04
CA ARG A 221 16.39 -0.27 0.66
C ARG A 221 16.33 -1.77 0.92
N GLU A 222 15.82 -2.19 2.08
CA GLU A 222 15.65 -3.61 2.39
C GLU A 222 14.67 -4.27 1.40
N GLU A 223 13.53 -3.64 1.12
CA GLU A 223 12.53 -4.18 0.19
C GLU A 223 13.11 -4.35 -1.22
N TYR A 224 13.87 -3.36 -1.71
CA TYR A 224 14.55 -3.44 -2.99
C TYR A 224 15.54 -4.62 -3.07
N LEU A 225 16.43 -4.74 -2.08
CA LEU A 225 17.40 -5.83 -2.00
C LEU A 225 16.71 -7.19 -1.86
N PHE A 226 15.62 -7.26 -1.08
CA PHE A 226 14.82 -8.46 -0.92
C PHE A 226 14.22 -8.91 -2.25
N LYS A 227 13.60 -7.99 -3.01
CA LYS A 227 12.97 -8.30 -4.30
C LYS A 227 14.00 -8.75 -5.34
N LEU A 228 15.19 -8.16 -5.38
CA LEU A 228 16.30 -8.62 -6.23
C LEU A 228 16.67 -10.08 -5.92
N LEU A 229 16.91 -10.38 -4.65
CA LEU A 229 17.32 -11.71 -4.22
C LEU A 229 16.19 -12.75 -4.39
N GLU A 230 14.94 -12.36 -4.12
CA GLU A 230 13.76 -13.19 -4.31
C GLU A 230 13.58 -13.57 -5.78
N ARG A 231 13.66 -12.58 -6.68
CA ARG A 231 13.55 -12.80 -8.12
C ARG A 231 14.59 -13.78 -8.63
N PHE A 232 15.83 -13.70 -8.15
CA PHE A 232 16.89 -14.66 -8.48
C PHE A 232 16.53 -16.08 -8.03
N PHE A 233 16.14 -16.27 -6.76
CA PHE A 233 15.81 -17.61 -6.25
C PHE A 233 14.56 -18.20 -6.88
N VAL A 234 13.52 -17.40 -7.11
CA VAL A 234 12.30 -17.84 -7.78
C VAL A 234 12.60 -18.22 -9.23
N SER A 235 13.33 -17.39 -9.97
CA SER A 235 13.71 -17.71 -11.35
C SER A 235 14.53 -19.00 -11.44
N LYS A 236 15.50 -19.19 -10.53
CA LYS A 236 16.29 -20.41 -10.46
C LYS A 236 15.44 -21.64 -10.15
N LYS A 237 14.49 -21.56 -9.22
CA LYS A 237 13.59 -22.68 -8.89
C LYS A 237 12.65 -22.99 -10.06
N LEU A 238 12.13 -21.98 -10.75
CA LEU A 238 11.30 -22.16 -11.94
C LEU A 238 12.06 -22.89 -13.05
N GLN A 239 13.33 -22.54 -13.29
CA GLN A 239 14.18 -23.22 -14.28
C GLN A 239 14.48 -24.68 -13.91
N GLN A 240 14.58 -25.00 -12.62
CA GLN A 240 14.77 -26.37 -12.14
C GLN A 240 13.52 -27.24 -12.27
N GLY A 241 12.34 -26.63 -12.38
CA GLY A 241 11.05 -27.33 -12.36
C GLY A 241 10.63 -27.84 -10.98
N PHE A 242 9.49 -28.51 -10.97
CA PHE A 242 8.87 -29.08 -9.76
C PHE A 242 8.72 -30.59 -9.89
N GLY A 243 9.19 -31.35 -8.90
CA GLY A 243 9.22 -32.82 -8.96
C GLY A 243 10.29 -33.39 -9.90
N ASN A 244 10.13 -34.64 -10.32
CA ASN A 244 11.13 -35.35 -11.15
C ASN A 244 11.03 -35.00 -12.64
N ASP A 245 9.84 -34.67 -13.12
CA ASP A 245 9.53 -34.33 -14.52
C ASP A 245 9.32 -32.83 -14.74
N GLY A 246 9.37 -32.04 -13.67
CA GLY A 246 9.19 -30.60 -13.71
C GLY A 246 7.72 -30.14 -13.59
N LEU A 247 6.76 -31.05 -13.49
CA LEU A 247 5.32 -30.78 -13.58
C LEU A 247 4.54 -31.06 -12.28
N ASP A 248 5.22 -31.29 -11.16
CA ASP A 248 4.58 -31.51 -9.86
C ASP A 248 3.84 -30.25 -9.36
N VAL A 249 2.52 -30.29 -9.47
CA VAL A 249 1.61 -29.20 -9.11
C VAL A 249 1.63 -28.94 -7.60
N ASP A 250 1.66 -29.97 -6.76
CA ASP A 250 1.62 -29.81 -5.31
C ASP A 250 2.91 -29.16 -4.80
N GLN A 251 4.05 -29.56 -5.37
CA GLN A 251 5.33 -28.92 -5.05
C GLN A 251 5.36 -27.46 -5.51
N PHE A 252 4.77 -27.12 -6.66
CA PHE A 252 4.63 -25.74 -7.11
C PHE A 252 3.77 -24.91 -6.16
N ILE A 253 2.59 -25.39 -5.77
CA ILE A 253 1.67 -24.69 -4.87
C ILE A 253 2.33 -24.45 -3.50
N ASN A 254 2.98 -25.48 -2.93
CA ASN A 254 3.69 -25.36 -1.66
C ASN A 254 4.85 -24.35 -1.75
N TYR A 255 5.60 -24.34 -2.85
CA TYR A 255 6.65 -23.36 -3.07
C TYR A 255 6.08 -21.93 -3.16
N SER A 256 5.01 -21.73 -3.95
CA SER A 256 4.32 -20.44 -4.08
C SER A 256 3.85 -19.91 -2.72
N LEU A 257 3.18 -20.74 -1.91
CA LEU A 257 2.78 -20.40 -0.55
C LEU A 257 3.97 -20.02 0.34
N SER A 258 5.10 -20.74 0.23
CA SER A 258 6.31 -20.42 0.99
C SER A 258 6.89 -19.04 0.62
N VAL A 259 6.82 -18.65 -0.67
CA VAL A 259 7.24 -17.32 -1.15
C VAL A 259 6.32 -16.24 -0.58
N HIS A 260 5.00 -16.42 -0.69
CA HIS A 260 4.04 -15.46 -0.15
C HIS A 260 4.15 -15.28 1.37
N ASN A 261 4.34 -16.37 2.12
CA ASN A 261 4.52 -16.31 3.57
C ASN A 261 5.83 -15.63 3.96
N ARG A 262 6.91 -15.84 3.20
CA ARG A 262 8.18 -15.15 3.38
C ARG A 262 8.04 -13.64 3.20
N ARG A 263 7.34 -13.19 2.15
CA ARG A 263 7.05 -11.77 1.90
C ARG A 263 6.32 -11.15 3.09
N LYS A 264 5.22 -11.78 3.54
CA LYS A 264 4.41 -11.29 4.66
C LYS A 264 5.22 -11.20 5.95
N SER A 265 5.95 -12.26 6.30
CA SER A 265 6.74 -12.31 7.52
C SER A 265 7.89 -11.29 7.50
N ARG A 266 8.63 -11.20 6.39
CA ARG A 266 9.77 -10.27 6.29
C ARG A 266 9.35 -8.82 6.31
N ALA A 267 8.27 -8.45 5.64
CA ALA A 267 7.80 -7.06 5.64
C ALA A 267 7.49 -6.57 7.07
N GLY A 268 6.78 -7.38 7.88
CA GLY A 268 6.51 -7.05 9.28
C GLY A 268 7.77 -6.94 10.13
N TYR A 269 8.61 -7.98 10.11
CA TYR A 269 9.84 -7.99 10.90
C TYR A 269 10.86 -6.93 10.47
N SER A 270 10.93 -6.60 9.17
CA SER A 270 11.79 -5.54 8.64
C SER A 270 11.41 -4.18 9.25
N LEU A 271 10.12 -3.84 9.24
CA LEU A 271 9.62 -2.61 9.84
C LEU A 271 9.99 -2.53 11.33
N GLU A 272 9.74 -3.59 12.10
CA GLU A 272 10.13 -3.66 13.50
C GLU A 272 11.66 -3.53 13.70
N ASN A 273 12.48 -4.18 12.88
CA ASN A 273 13.94 -4.10 12.99
C ASN A 273 14.48 -2.69 12.72
N HIS A 274 13.85 -1.95 11.80
CA HIS A 274 14.22 -0.56 11.53
C HIS A 274 13.75 0.38 12.64
N LEU A 275 12.56 0.15 13.20
CA LEU A 275 12.09 0.87 14.39
C LEU A 275 13.00 0.65 15.59
N GLU A 276 13.34 -0.60 15.87
CA GLU A 276 14.27 -0.97 16.95
C GLU A 276 15.62 -0.27 16.79
N TYR A 277 16.19 -0.27 15.57
CA TYR A 277 17.43 0.43 15.29
C TYR A 277 17.35 1.94 15.61
N ILE A 278 16.24 2.59 15.25
CA ILE A 278 16.03 4.02 15.51
C ILE A 278 15.85 4.28 17.01
N PHE A 279 15.02 3.47 17.69
CA PHE A 279 14.82 3.58 19.14
C PHE A 279 16.14 3.44 19.91
N LEU A 280 16.95 2.42 19.58
CA LEU A 280 18.26 2.22 20.18
C LEU A 280 19.21 3.39 19.90
N SER A 281 19.21 3.93 18.68
CA SER A 281 20.05 5.08 18.31
C SER A 281 19.69 6.33 19.12
N HIS A 282 18.40 6.57 19.34
CA HIS A 282 17.91 7.66 20.21
C HIS A 282 17.96 7.35 21.70
N LYS A 283 18.46 6.18 22.10
CA LYS A 283 18.50 5.71 23.49
C LYS A 283 17.12 5.73 24.16
N ILE A 284 16.08 5.40 23.40
CA ILE A 284 14.74 5.18 23.93
C ILE A 284 14.73 3.81 24.61
N LEU A 285 14.20 3.76 25.81
CA LEU A 285 13.98 2.54 26.57
C LEU A 285 12.70 1.88 26.11
N PHE A 286 12.80 0.60 25.75
CA PHE A 286 11.65 -0.19 25.34
C PHE A 286 11.87 -1.69 25.63
N SER A 287 10.81 -2.46 25.50
CA SER A 287 10.87 -3.91 25.38
C SER A 287 10.15 -4.34 24.11
N ARG A 288 10.83 -5.13 23.28
CA ARG A 288 10.27 -5.67 22.03
C ARG A 288 9.62 -7.02 22.26
N GLY A 289 8.38 -7.21 21.80
CA GLY A 289 7.66 -8.49 21.83
C GLY A 289 7.47 -9.09 23.23
N ALA A 290 7.40 -8.24 24.27
CA ALA A 290 7.32 -8.68 25.65
C ALA A 290 5.93 -9.23 26.01
N LEU A 291 5.90 -10.27 26.85
CA LEU A 291 4.66 -10.89 27.31
C LEU A 291 3.93 -10.02 28.34
N THR A 292 2.70 -9.62 27.99
CA THR A 292 1.74 -8.94 28.87
C THR A 292 0.65 -9.90 29.35
N GLU A 293 -0.52 -9.38 29.72
CA GLU A 293 -1.65 -10.20 30.15
C GLU A 293 -2.08 -11.15 29.04
N ARG A 294 -2.65 -12.30 29.43
CA ARG A 294 -3.27 -13.27 28.49
C ARG A 294 -2.33 -13.77 27.38
N LYS A 295 -1.01 -13.72 27.61
CA LYS A 295 0.05 -14.08 26.65
C LYS A 295 0.07 -13.20 25.39
N SER A 296 -0.55 -12.01 25.45
CA SER A 296 -0.42 -10.99 24.41
C SER A 296 1.02 -10.51 24.30
N LYS A 297 1.44 -10.12 23.09
CA LYS A 297 2.80 -9.69 22.77
C LYS A 297 2.76 -8.42 21.93
N PRO A 298 2.57 -7.25 22.55
CA PRO A 298 2.74 -5.98 21.84
C PRO A 298 4.14 -5.91 21.22
N ASP A 299 4.20 -5.34 20.01
CA ASP A 299 5.45 -5.25 19.25
C ASP A 299 6.50 -4.44 20.03
N PHE A 300 6.10 -3.29 20.61
CA PHE A 300 6.93 -2.48 21.50
C PHE A 300 6.15 -1.97 22.72
N LEU A 301 6.81 -2.02 23.89
CA LEU A 301 6.37 -1.39 25.13
C LEU A 301 7.41 -0.39 25.62
N PHE A 302 6.95 0.78 26.06
CA PHE A 302 7.78 1.86 26.58
C PHE A 302 7.32 2.24 27.99
N PRO A 303 8.26 2.50 28.93
CA PRO A 303 9.72 2.42 28.77
C PRO A 303 10.27 0.98 28.83
N GLY A 304 9.43 -0.01 29.11
CA GLY A 304 9.81 -1.42 29.10
C GLY A 304 8.85 -2.29 29.90
N ILE A 305 9.06 -3.61 29.82
CA ILE A 305 8.18 -4.58 30.46
C ILE A 305 8.24 -4.53 31.98
N GLU A 306 9.39 -4.20 32.56
CA GLU A 306 9.54 -4.11 34.02
C GLU A 306 8.64 -3.00 34.60
N TYR A 307 8.62 -1.83 33.97
CA TYR A 307 7.73 -0.72 34.30
C TYR A 307 6.27 -1.05 34.04
N TYR A 308 5.99 -1.77 32.95
CA TYR A 308 4.65 -2.25 32.64
C TYR A 308 4.14 -3.28 33.66
N ARG A 309 4.99 -4.00 34.38
CA ARG A 309 4.59 -4.96 35.41
C ARG A 309 4.50 -4.35 36.80
N ASP A 310 5.19 -3.23 37.05
CA ASP A 310 5.11 -2.53 38.31
C ASP A 310 3.77 -1.81 38.47
N SER A 311 2.91 -2.33 39.36
CA SER A 311 1.59 -1.77 39.65
C SER A 311 1.64 -0.36 40.25
N LEU A 312 2.77 0.05 40.82
CA LEU A 312 2.97 1.39 41.38
C LEU A 312 3.44 2.40 40.33
N PHE A 313 3.93 1.92 39.18
CA PHE A 313 4.33 2.79 38.09
C PHE A 313 3.12 3.49 37.47
N ASP A 314 3.21 4.80 37.25
CA ASP A 314 2.12 5.59 36.71
C ASP A 314 1.81 5.18 35.25
N PRO A 315 0.62 4.64 34.95
CA PRO A 315 0.26 4.18 33.62
C PRO A 315 0.21 5.30 32.57
N THR A 316 0.17 6.57 32.95
CA THR A 316 0.19 7.69 32.01
C THR A 316 1.50 7.76 31.20
N PHE A 317 2.61 7.24 31.76
CA PHE A 317 3.91 7.12 31.09
C PHE A 317 4.10 5.80 30.33
N LEU A 318 3.20 4.82 30.51
CA LEU A 318 3.23 3.60 29.72
C LEU A 318 2.69 3.87 28.31
N LYS A 319 3.41 3.37 27.32
CA LYS A 319 3.02 3.43 25.91
C LYS A 319 3.28 2.09 25.25
N MET A 320 2.41 1.75 24.30
CA MET A 320 2.63 0.63 23.39
C MET A 320 2.60 1.16 21.97
N LEU A 321 3.43 0.55 21.11
CA LEU A 321 3.41 0.77 19.68
C LEU A 321 3.26 -0.58 18.98
N GLY A 322 2.10 -0.81 18.39
CA GLY A 322 1.94 -1.87 17.39
C GLY A 322 2.55 -1.43 16.06
N SER A 323 3.13 -2.36 15.32
CA SER A 323 3.80 -2.14 14.04
C SER A 323 3.11 -2.96 12.96
N LYS A 324 2.57 -2.28 11.93
CA LYS A 324 1.96 -2.94 10.77
C LYS A 324 2.37 -2.21 9.51
N THR A 325 2.99 -2.90 8.55
CA THR A 325 3.29 -2.29 7.24
C THR A 325 2.00 -1.82 6.52
N THR A 326 0.90 -2.55 6.75
CA THR A 326 -0.44 -2.27 6.23
C THR A 326 -1.44 -2.34 7.38
N ALA A 327 -2.18 -1.26 7.64
CA ALA A 327 -3.08 -1.14 8.78
C ALA A 327 -4.40 -1.92 8.56
N LYS A 328 -5.02 -1.80 7.38
CA LYS A 328 -6.30 -2.44 6.95
C LYS A 328 -7.20 -2.92 8.10
N ASP A 329 -7.56 -4.20 8.21
CA ASP A 329 -8.32 -4.71 9.38
C ASP A 329 -7.42 -5.20 10.53
N ARG A 330 -6.11 -5.27 10.29
CA ARG A 330 -5.15 -5.88 11.23
C ARG A 330 -4.85 -4.99 12.42
N TRP A 331 -5.18 -3.71 12.38
CA TRP A 331 -5.02 -2.82 13.54
C TRP A 331 -5.84 -3.28 14.74
N ARG A 332 -6.99 -3.94 14.55
CA ARG A 332 -7.84 -4.41 15.65
C ARG A 332 -7.11 -5.36 16.60
N GLN A 333 -6.07 -6.04 16.11
CA GLN A 333 -5.24 -6.94 16.91
C GLN A 333 -4.55 -6.21 18.06
N VAL A 334 -4.24 -4.91 17.92
CA VAL A 334 -3.59 -4.15 19.01
C VAL A 334 -4.53 -3.89 20.18
N LEU A 335 -5.85 -3.96 20.00
CA LEU A 335 -6.83 -3.56 21.01
C LEU A 335 -6.78 -4.42 22.26
N SER A 336 -6.51 -5.72 22.10
CA SER A 336 -6.46 -6.71 23.17
C SER A 336 -5.10 -6.81 23.89
N GLU A 337 -4.12 -6.00 23.49
CA GLU A 337 -2.78 -6.03 24.06
C GLU A 337 -2.61 -4.95 25.13
N ALA A 338 -1.81 -5.22 26.16
CA ALA A 338 -1.39 -4.27 27.18
C ALA A 338 -2.56 -3.54 27.89
N ASP A 339 -3.27 -4.26 28.76
CA ASP A 339 -4.48 -3.78 29.44
C ASP A 339 -4.29 -2.50 30.27
N ARG A 340 -3.08 -2.25 30.79
CA ARG A 340 -2.76 -1.01 31.52
C ARG A 340 -2.69 0.24 30.63
N ILE A 341 -2.69 0.08 29.30
CA ILE A 341 -2.51 1.16 28.33
C ILE A 341 -3.82 1.38 27.58
N SER A 342 -4.59 2.37 28.04
CA SER A 342 -5.88 2.72 27.45
C SER A 342 -5.75 3.38 26.07
N TYR A 343 -4.69 4.18 25.86
CA TYR A 343 -4.41 4.84 24.59
C TYR A 343 -3.24 4.17 23.88
N LYS A 344 -3.55 3.48 22.79
CA LYS A 344 -2.60 2.64 22.06
C LYS A 344 -2.06 3.38 20.84
N HIS A 345 -0.82 3.09 20.44
CA HIS A 345 -0.25 3.65 19.22
C HIS A 345 -0.06 2.54 18.19
N LEU A 346 -0.27 2.87 16.92
CA LEU A 346 -0.06 1.97 15.80
C LEU A 346 0.74 2.71 14.73
N ILE A 347 1.96 2.24 14.43
CA ILE A 347 2.70 2.74 13.28
C ILE A 347 2.34 1.96 12.01
N THR A 348 2.14 2.70 10.91
CA THR A 348 1.96 2.14 9.57
C THR A 348 2.74 2.89 8.49
N LEU A 349 3.09 2.16 7.44
CA LEU A 349 3.64 2.71 6.19
C LEU A 349 2.59 2.74 5.07
N GLU A 350 1.33 2.43 5.35
CA GLU A 350 0.26 2.47 4.36
C GLU A 350 -0.18 3.91 4.06
N PRO A 351 -0.12 4.38 2.80
CA PRO A 351 -0.61 5.71 2.42
C PRO A 351 -2.14 5.76 2.37
N SER A 352 -2.71 6.94 2.63
CA SER A 352 -4.13 7.28 2.40
C SER A 352 -5.16 6.21 2.81
N ILE A 353 -5.18 5.76 4.07
CA ILE A 353 -6.25 4.86 4.54
C ILE A 353 -7.59 5.60 4.69
N SER A 354 -8.69 4.85 4.60
CA SER A 354 -10.04 5.45 4.59
C SER A 354 -10.33 6.30 5.84
N VAL A 355 -11.14 7.35 5.64
CA VAL A 355 -11.61 8.21 6.74
C VAL A 355 -12.41 7.41 7.75
N MET A 356 -13.22 6.46 7.28
CA MET A 356 -13.98 5.53 8.13
C MET A 356 -13.04 4.76 9.06
N GLN A 357 -11.95 4.18 8.53
CA GLN A 357 -10.99 3.42 9.31
C GLN A 357 -10.27 4.28 10.35
N THR A 358 -9.83 5.50 10.00
CA THR A 358 -9.20 6.41 10.99
C THR A 358 -10.17 6.85 12.09
N ASN A 359 -11.45 7.06 11.74
CA ASN A 359 -12.48 7.40 12.72
C ASN A 359 -12.74 6.23 13.68
N GLU A 360 -12.74 5.01 13.16
CA GLU A 360 -12.91 3.81 13.98
C GLU A 360 -11.72 3.59 14.91
N MET A 361 -10.49 3.75 14.42
CA MET A 361 -9.29 3.73 15.27
C MET A 361 -9.39 4.74 16.40
N LYS A 362 -9.79 5.99 16.09
CA LYS A 362 -9.99 7.05 17.08
C LYS A 362 -11.06 6.68 18.12
N ALA A 363 -12.19 6.12 17.69
CA ALA A 363 -13.26 5.67 18.58
C ALA A 363 -12.80 4.56 19.55
N HIS A 364 -11.80 3.77 19.16
CA HIS A 364 -11.18 2.73 19.97
C HIS A 364 -9.89 3.16 20.70
N ASN A 365 -9.63 4.47 20.79
CA ASN A 365 -8.43 5.03 21.44
C ASN A 365 -7.09 4.54 20.84
N VAL A 366 -7.08 4.25 19.53
CA VAL A 366 -5.87 3.95 18.76
C VAL A 366 -5.40 5.21 18.04
N LYS A 367 -4.21 5.69 18.41
CA LYS A 367 -3.52 6.80 17.76
C LYS A 367 -2.64 6.27 16.64
N LEU A 368 -2.92 6.68 15.41
CA LEU A 368 -2.08 6.33 14.27
C LEU A 368 -0.78 7.14 14.29
N VAL A 369 0.33 6.46 14.05
CA VAL A 369 1.66 7.01 13.88
C VAL A 369 2.08 6.75 12.42
N VAL A 370 2.45 7.80 11.69
CA VAL A 370 2.78 7.70 10.26
C VAL A 370 3.97 8.61 9.96
N PRO A 371 4.99 8.16 9.22
CA PRO A 371 6.06 9.03 8.76
C PRO A 371 5.49 10.28 8.06
N THR A 372 6.06 11.46 8.36
CA THR A 372 5.57 12.78 7.96
C THR A 372 5.31 12.88 6.46
N LYS A 373 6.22 12.32 5.67
CA LYS A 373 6.13 12.16 4.22
C LYS A 373 4.89 11.40 3.76
N ILE A 374 4.64 10.21 4.33
CA ILE A 374 3.42 9.41 4.06
C ILE A 374 2.16 10.10 4.61
N LYS A 375 2.26 10.77 5.75
CA LYS A 375 1.14 11.50 6.37
C LYS A 375 0.53 12.54 5.41
N THR A 376 1.32 13.13 4.51
CA THR A 376 0.82 14.07 3.48
C THR A 376 -0.21 13.45 2.53
N THR A 377 -0.24 12.12 2.41
CA THR A 377 -1.19 11.40 1.55
C THR A 377 -2.60 11.31 2.14
N TYR A 378 -2.74 11.55 3.44
CA TYR A 378 -4.03 11.55 4.13
C TYR A 378 -4.78 12.85 3.91
N THR A 379 -6.10 12.84 4.12
CA THR A 379 -6.89 14.08 4.05
C THR A 379 -6.43 15.09 5.11
N PRO A 380 -6.56 16.41 4.87
CA PRO A 380 -6.16 17.42 5.85
C PRO A 380 -6.81 17.25 7.23
N GLU A 381 -8.03 16.71 7.28
CA GLU A 381 -8.71 16.43 8.56
C GLU A 381 -8.07 15.25 9.30
N GLN A 382 -7.80 14.14 8.61
CA GLN A 382 -7.09 13.00 9.21
C GLN A 382 -5.70 13.39 9.73
N GLN A 383 -4.98 14.25 9.01
CA GLN A 383 -3.62 14.67 9.39
C GLN A 383 -3.56 15.35 10.77
N LYS A 384 -4.65 16.01 11.22
CA LYS A 384 -4.71 16.63 12.55
C LYS A 384 -4.68 15.60 13.68
N ASP A 385 -5.27 14.43 13.42
CA ASP A 385 -5.37 13.34 14.39
C ASP A 385 -4.25 12.30 14.27
N ILE A 386 -3.41 12.36 13.23
CA ILE A 386 -2.29 11.44 13.02
C ILE A 386 -1.01 12.02 13.64
N LEU A 387 -0.30 11.22 14.42
CA LEU A 387 1.01 11.56 14.98
C LEU A 387 2.11 11.26 13.96
N SER A 388 3.12 12.13 13.82
CA SER A 388 4.31 11.73 13.03
C SER A 388 5.18 10.74 13.81
N PHE A 389 6.09 10.03 13.13
CA PHE A 389 7.00 9.13 13.83
C PHE A 389 8.00 9.91 14.71
N SER A 390 8.51 11.04 14.22
CA SER A 390 9.33 11.98 14.99
C SER A 390 8.61 12.50 16.23
N ASP A 391 7.35 12.94 16.10
CA ASP A 391 6.59 13.41 17.27
C ASP A 391 6.42 12.30 18.31
N PHE A 392 6.22 11.05 17.87
CA PHE A 392 6.16 9.90 18.77
C PHE A 392 7.49 9.70 19.52
N LEU A 393 8.63 9.77 18.82
CA LEU A 393 9.96 9.68 19.45
C LEU A 393 10.19 10.78 20.48
N GLU A 394 9.81 12.02 20.17
CA GLU A 394 9.94 13.15 21.10
C GLU A 394 9.06 12.97 22.35
N ILE A 395 7.84 12.42 22.20
CA ILE A 395 7.01 12.07 23.35
C ILE A 395 7.69 10.99 24.21
N MET A 396 8.33 9.97 23.61
CA MET A 396 9.03 8.93 24.37
C MET A 396 10.21 9.52 25.16
N LYS A 397 11.03 10.38 24.52
CA LYS A 397 12.15 11.08 25.18
C LYS A 397 11.66 11.94 26.34
N SER A 398 10.65 12.78 26.11
CA SER A 398 10.08 13.65 27.15
C SER A 398 9.51 12.84 28.32
N ASN A 399 8.88 11.71 28.05
CA ASN A 399 8.38 10.82 29.11
C ASN A 399 9.53 10.24 29.93
N GLN A 400 10.59 9.75 29.29
CA GLN A 400 11.78 9.23 29.97
C GLN A 400 12.47 10.27 30.86
N GLU A 401 12.57 11.51 30.40
CA GLU A 401 13.12 12.61 31.20
C GLU A 401 12.27 12.88 32.45
N LYS A 402 10.94 12.93 32.31
CA LYS A 402 10.01 13.21 33.41
C LYS A 402 10.01 12.12 34.49
N ILE A 403 10.17 10.87 34.10
CA ILE A 403 10.27 9.74 35.04
C ILE A 403 11.68 9.62 35.65
N GLY A 404 12.64 10.44 35.21
CA GLY A 404 14.02 10.44 35.73
C GLY A 404 14.83 9.21 35.32
N ILE A 405 14.46 8.55 34.22
CA ILE A 405 15.11 7.33 33.76
C ILE A 405 15.97 7.68 32.56
N MET A 406 17.27 7.81 32.81
CA MET A 406 18.26 7.92 31.74
C MET A 406 18.76 6.53 31.33
N PRO A 407 18.97 6.30 30.03
CA PRO A 407 19.46 5.04 29.48
C PRO A 407 20.92 4.71 29.87
#